data_AF-A0A0B8NS47-F1
#
_entry.id   AF-A0A0B8NS47-F1
#
_cell.length_a   1.000
_cell.length_b   1.000
_cell.length_c   1.000
_cell.angle_alpha   90.00
_cell.angle_beta   90.00
_cell.angle_gamma   90.00
#
_symmetry.space_group_name_H-M   'P 1'
#
loop_
_entity.id
_entity.type
_entity.pdbx_description
1 polymer ?
#
loop_
_entity_poly.entity_id
_entity_poly.type
_entity_poly.pdbx_seq_one_letter_code
_entity_poly.pdbx_strand_id
1 'polypeptide(L)' 'MKSDMYSKFAREYDEAVTDNLYNAHFERPITLSLLDDVSGLKLLDLGCGPGAHTKLSLSQAHKEPPASISLMRWLS' A
#
# COMPACT_ATOMS: atom_id res chain seq x y z
N MET A 1 10.46 -17.87 -8.14
CA MET A 1 9.86 -18.65 -7.03
C MET A 1 9.06 -17.67 -6.17
N LYS A 2 7.75 -17.89 -5.96
CA LYS A 2 6.95 -17.06 -5.04
C LYS A 2 7.34 -17.44 -3.60
N SER A 3 7.56 -16.46 -2.72
CA SER A 3 7.88 -16.74 -1.31
C SER A 3 6.64 -17.26 -0.58
N ASP A 4 6.81 -18.30 0.24
CA ASP A 4 5.74 -18.86 1.07
C ASP A 4 5.14 -17.82 2.02
N MET A 5 5.92 -16.81 2.43
CA MET A 5 5.43 -15.69 3.25
C MET A 5 4.36 -14.86 2.55
N TYR A 6 4.48 -14.68 1.24
CA TYR A 6 3.56 -13.87 0.45
C TYR A 6 2.48 -14.71 -0.26
N SER A 7 2.55 -16.04 -0.18
CA SER A 7 1.52 -16.95 -0.69
C SER A 7 0.80 -17.66 0.45
N LYS A 8 1.40 -18.70 1.01
CA LYS A 8 0.80 -19.58 2.03
C LYS A 8 0.48 -18.84 3.32
N PHE A 9 1.31 -17.90 3.74
CA PHE A 9 1.16 -17.15 4.99
C PHE A 9 0.77 -15.69 4.77
N ALA A 10 0.16 -15.38 3.63
CA ALA A 10 -0.12 -14.00 3.24
C ALA A 10 -1.02 -13.25 4.25
N ARG A 11 -1.95 -13.96 4.90
CA ARG A 11 -2.88 -13.38 5.89
C ARG A 11 -2.17 -13.12 7.23
N GLU A 12 -1.40 -14.08 7.71
CA GLU A 12 -0.61 -13.94 8.93
C GLU A 12 0.45 -12.85 8.78
N TYR A 13 1.05 -12.75 7.59
CA TYR A 13 1.95 -11.65 7.24
C TYR A 13 1.22 -10.31 7.28
N ASP A 14 0.05 -10.20 6.65
CA ASP A 14 -0.77 -8.97 6.66
C ASP A 14 -1.06 -8.49 8.09
N GLU A 15 -1.54 -9.39 8.95
CA GLU A 15 -1.80 -9.12 10.37
C GLU A 15 -0.53 -8.65 11.11
N ALA A 16 0.60 -9.33 10.88
CA ALA A 16 1.87 -9.00 11.53
C ALA A 16 2.47 -7.65 11.09
N VAL A 17 2.19 -7.19 9.86
CA VAL A 17 2.75 -5.94 9.31
C VAL A 17 1.78 -4.77 9.35
N THR A 18 0.50 -4.99 9.63
CA THR A 18 -0.51 -3.91 9.61
C THR A 18 -0.18 -2.82 10.62
N ASP A 19 0.03 -3.17 11.89
CA ASP A 19 0.15 -2.17 12.99
C ASP A 19 1.48 -2.27 13.76
N ASN A 20 2.49 -2.93 13.18
CA ASN A 20 3.78 -2.98 13.85
C ASN A 20 4.50 -1.63 13.79
N LEU A 21 5.37 -1.39 14.77
CA LEU A 21 6.08 -0.13 14.94
C LEU A 21 6.74 0.36 13.65
N TYR A 22 7.43 -0.55 12.95
CA TYR A 22 8.16 -0.22 11.73
C TYR A 22 7.23 0.21 10.60
N ASN A 23 6.20 -0.58 10.26
CA ASN A 23 5.37 -0.33 9.09
C ASN A 23 4.36 0.79 9.33
N ALA A 24 3.74 0.84 10.51
CA ALA A 24 2.71 1.82 10.83
C ALA A 24 3.29 3.21 11.10
N HIS A 25 4.46 3.31 11.73
CA HIS A 25 5.00 4.58 12.20
C HIS A 25 6.27 5.05 11.49
N PHE A 26 6.98 4.19 10.76
CA PHE A 26 8.18 4.57 10.02
C PHE A 26 8.00 4.40 8.51
N GLU A 27 7.91 3.16 8.02
CA GLU A 27 7.93 2.88 6.58
C GLU A 27 6.79 3.58 5.85
N ARG A 28 5.51 3.31 6.17
CA ARG A 28 4.40 3.87 5.39
C ARG A 28 4.32 5.39 5.50
N PRO A 29 4.42 6.03 6.69
CA PRO A 29 4.36 7.49 6.77
C PRO A 29 5.50 8.15 6.02
N ILE A 30 6.73 7.65 6.14
CA ILE A 30 7.90 8.23 5.48
C ILE A 30 7.80 8.02 3.98
N THR A 31 7.54 6.79 3.51
CA THR A 31 7.38 6.48 2.08
C THR A 31 6.32 7.37 1.44
N LEU A 32 5.17 7.54 2.10
CA LEU A 32 4.10 8.39 1.58
C LEU A 32 4.43 9.89 1.65
N SER A 33 5.23 10.33 2.62
CA SER A 33 5.69 11.74 2.70
C SER A 33 6.60 12.15 1.55
N LEU A 34 7.15 11.18 0.80
CA LEU A 34 7.93 11.44 -0.40
C LEU A 34 7.05 11.69 -1.64
N LEU A 35 5.75 11.39 -1.56
CA LEU A 35 4.81 11.71 -2.61
C LEU A 35 4.38 13.17 -2.46
N ASP A 36 4.59 13.96 -3.51
CA ASP A 36 3.97 15.28 -3.64
C ASP A 36 2.46 15.15 -3.91
N ASP A 37 1.77 16.26 -4.19
CA ASP A 37 0.36 16.21 -4.58
C ASP A 37 0.19 15.41 -5.89
N VAL A 38 -0.46 14.25 -5.77
CA VAL A 38 -0.75 13.33 -6.87
C VAL A 38 -2.22 13.39 -7.31
N SER A 39 -2.95 14.44 -6.92
CA SER A 39 -4.36 14.62 -7.29
C SER A 39 -4.56 14.63 -8.81
N GLY A 40 -5.56 13.87 -9.28
CA GLY A 40 -5.88 13.76 -10.71
C GLY A 40 -4.90 12.91 -11.53
N LEU A 41 -3.84 12.37 -10.92
CA LEU A 41 -2.91 11.45 -11.59
C LEU A 41 -3.41 9.99 -11.52
N LYS A 42 -2.83 9.16 -12.39
CA LYS A 42 -3.03 7.70 -12.35
C LYS A 42 -1.93 7.07 -11.50
N LEU A 43 -2.31 6.47 -10.38
CA LEU A 43 -1.38 5.75 -9.50
C LEU A 43 -1.36 4.25 -9.80
N LEU A 44 -0.15 3.68 -9.81
CA LEU A 44 0.12 2.25 -9.91
C LEU A 44 0.92 1.82 -8.67
N ASP A 45 0.32 0.98 -7.83
CA ASP A 45 0.96 0.37 -6.67
C ASP A 45 1.46 -1.04 -7.05
N LEU A 46 2.77 -1.19 -7.25
CA LEU A 46 3.41 -2.44 -7.60
C LEU A 46 3.89 -3.18 -6.36
N GLY A 47 3.51 -4.46 -6.25
CA GLY A 47 3.81 -5.23 -5.05
C GLY A 47 2.94 -4.81 -3.86
N CYS A 48 1.72 -4.33 -4.14
CA CYS A 48 0.81 -3.72 -3.18
C CYS A 48 0.48 -4.58 -1.94
N GLY A 49 0.76 -5.87 -1.98
CA GLY A 49 0.50 -6.77 -0.85
C GLY A 49 -0.98 -6.72 -0.43
N PRO A 50 -1.27 -6.42 0.85
CA PRO A 50 -2.62 -6.15 1.37
C PRO A 50 -3.25 -4.80 0.93
N GLY A 51 -2.48 -3.93 0.27
CA GLY A 51 -2.91 -2.64 -0.25
C GLY A 51 -2.86 -1.50 0.77
N ALA A 52 -2.03 -1.61 1.82
CA ALA A 52 -1.96 -0.61 2.89
C ALA A 52 -1.51 0.77 2.37
N HIS A 53 -0.48 0.83 1.53
CA HIS A 53 0.00 2.08 0.92
C HIS A 53 -1.05 2.75 0.05
N THR A 54 -1.75 1.99 -0.79
CA THR A 54 -2.86 2.52 -1.59
C THR A 54 -3.99 3.10 -0.71
N LYS A 55 -4.41 2.39 0.35
CA LYS A 55 -5.46 2.88 1.26
C LYS A 55 -5.05 4.16 1.97
N LEU A 56 -3.81 4.23 2.45
CA LEU A 56 -3.28 5.41 3.14
C LEU A 56 -3.08 6.59 2.18
N SER A 57 -2.55 6.34 0.97
CA SER A 57 -2.43 7.35 -0.07
C SER A 57 -3.79 7.94 -0.44
N LEU A 58 -4.83 7.12 -0.57
CA LEU A 58 -6.21 7.60 -0.76
C LEU A 58 -6.70 8.52 0.37
N SER A 59 -6.34 8.21 1.62
CA SER A 59 -6.70 9.06 2.76
C SER A 59 -5.91 10.38 2.83
N GLN A 60 -4.69 10.41 2.30
CA GLN A 60 -3.81 11.58 2.30
C GLN A 60 -4.02 12.49 1.07
N ALA A 61 -4.25 11.89 -0.10
CA ALA A 61 -4.28 12.60 -1.36
C ALA A 61 -5.56 13.44 -1.54
N HIS A 62 -6.63 13.22 -0.76
CA HIS A 62 -7.95 13.64 -1.22
C HIS A 62 -8.88 14.36 -0.23
N LYS A 63 -9.30 15.56 -0.68
CA LYS A 63 -10.67 16.07 -0.61
C LYS A 63 -11.62 15.45 -1.66
N GLU A 64 -11.11 14.82 -2.74
CA GLU A 64 -11.86 14.21 -3.87
C GLU A 64 -11.07 13.02 -4.45
N PRO A 65 -11.61 11.78 -4.58
CA PRO A 65 -10.84 10.58 -5.00
C PRO A 65 -10.19 10.68 -6.40
N PRO A 66 -9.11 9.92 -6.68
CA PRO A 66 -8.38 10.04 -7.93
C PRO A 66 -9.17 9.40 -9.05
N ALA A 67 -9.06 9.95 -10.27
CA ALA A 67 -9.85 9.53 -11.43
C ALA A 67 -9.69 8.03 -11.79
N SER A 68 -8.57 7.39 -11.43
CA SER A 68 -8.41 5.93 -11.46
C SER A 68 -7.17 5.48 -10.68
N ILE A 69 -7.31 4.50 -9.78
CA ILE A 69 -6.21 3.72 -9.21
C ILE A 69 -6.26 2.31 -9.79
N SER A 70 -5.09 1.80 -10.21
CA SER A 70 -4.94 0.41 -10.60
C SER A 70 -4.08 -0.33 -9.58
N LEU A 71 -4.68 -1.32 -8.92
CA LEU A 71 -3.99 -2.23 -8.01
C LEU A 71 -3.54 -3.45 -8.78
N MET A 72 -2.24 -3.60 -9.01
CA MET A 72 -1.70 -4.83 -9.60
C MET A 72 -1.22 -5.76 -8.49
N ARG A 73 -2.15 -6.58 -7.99
CA ARG A 73 -1.87 -7.54 -6.92
C ARG A 73 -1.15 -8.75 -7.50
N TRP A 74 0.12 -8.91 -7.15
CA TRP A 74 0.91 -10.10 -7.51
C TRP A 74 0.55 -11.36 -6.68
N LEU A 75 -0.42 -11.26 -5.76
CA LEU A 75 -0.68 -12.25 -4.71
C LEU A 75 -1.89 -13.18 -4.93
N SER A 76 -2.50 -13.21 -6.11
CA SER A 76 -3.38 -14.34 -6.49
C SER A 76 -2.57 -15.57 -6.90
#